data_AF-A0A533YFS1-F1
#
_entry.id   AF-A0A533YFS1-F1
#
_cell.length_a   1.000
_cell.length_b   1.000
_cell.length_c   1.000
_cell.angle_alpha   90.00
_cell.angle_beta   90.00
_cell.angle_gamma   90.00
#
_symmetry.space_group_name_H-M   'P 1'
#
loop_
_entity.id
_entity.type
_entity.pdbx_description
1 polymer ?
#
loop_
_entity_poly.entity_id
_entity_poly.type
_entity_poly.pdbx_seq_one_letter_code
_entity_poly.pdbx_strand_id
1 'polypeptide(L)'
;MQISEGPFMSMADLQSSFQVAADQVIYVGTWRFGVDSPRYERMVVVSAVQEQEDHTQAERRLMARYPDLDGRPIAMVLPIPASAESRLYEVMPYPRYPRTFRRHCW
;
A
#
# COMPACT_ATOMS: atom_id res chain seq x y z
N MET A 1 -2.27 5.80 4.49
CA MET A 1 -2.38 4.32 4.63
C MET A 1 -3.12 4.01 5.92
N GLN A 2 -4.01 3.02 5.92
CA GLN A 2 -4.73 2.55 7.11
C GLN A 2 -4.48 1.05 7.28
N ILE A 3 -4.19 0.63 8.52
CA ILE A 3 -3.97 -0.76 8.90
C ILE A 3 -4.94 -1.10 10.04
N SER A 4 -5.60 -2.25 9.94
CA SER A 4 -6.50 -2.77 10.97
C SER A 4 -5.94 -4.09 11.49
N GLU A 5 -5.60 -4.15 12.78
CA GLU A 5 -5.09 -5.32 13.47
C GLU A 5 -6.00 -5.63 14.67
N GLY A 6 -6.96 -6.53 14.49
CA GLY A 6 -7.98 -6.81 15.50
C GLY A 6 -8.79 -5.54 15.86
N PRO A 7 -8.85 -5.12 17.15
CA PRO A 7 -9.54 -3.90 17.55
C PRO A 7 -8.72 -2.62 17.33
N PHE A 8 -7.46 -2.73 16.90
CA PHE A 8 -6.56 -1.60 16.71
C PHE A 8 -6.63 -1.10 15.28
N MET A 9 -6.78 0.21 15.13
CA MET A 9 -6.67 0.90 13.86
C MET A 9 -5.50 1.87 13.93
N SER A 10 -4.62 1.83 12.94
CA SER A 10 -3.49 2.75 12.85
C SER A 10 -3.41 3.36 11.47
N MET A 11 -2.97 4.61 11.39
CA MET A 11 -2.80 5.34 10.15
C MET A 11 -1.41 5.91 10.05
N ALA A 12 -0.93 6.03 8.82
CA ALA A 12 0.30 6.72 8.47
C ALA A 12 0.08 7.49 7.17
N ASP A 13 0.54 8.73 7.15
CA ASP A 13 0.50 9.56 5.95
C ASP A 13 1.85 9.49 5.24
N LEU A 14 1.76 9.20 3.95
CA LEU A 14 2.90 9.04 3.04
C LEU A 14 2.52 9.73 1.74
N GLN A 15 3.40 10.61 1.27
CA GLN A 15 3.23 11.32 0.01
C GLN A 15 4.23 10.77 -1.00
N SER A 16 3.71 10.34 -2.15
CA SER A 16 4.52 9.96 -3.30
C SER A 16 3.80 10.35 -4.57
N SER A 17 4.57 10.76 -5.58
CA SER A 17 4.05 11.37 -6.81
C SER A 17 4.63 10.70 -8.04
N PHE A 18 3.84 10.62 -9.10
CA PHE A 18 4.29 10.11 -10.41
C PHE A 18 3.54 10.87 -11.50
N GLN A 19 4.14 10.90 -12.69
CA GLN A 19 3.55 11.57 -13.84
C GLN A 19 2.73 10.58 -14.66
N VAL A 20 1.56 11.05 -15.13
CA VAL A 20 0.67 10.27 -15.99
C VAL A 20 0.59 10.92 -17.35
N ALA A 21 0.97 10.20 -18.40
CA ALA A 21 0.75 10.61 -19.77
C ALA A 21 -0.64 10.14 -20.24
N ALA A 22 -1.32 10.96 -21.05
CA ALA A 22 -2.74 10.81 -21.36
C ALA A 22 -3.10 9.56 -22.18
N ASP A 23 -2.17 9.07 -23.00
CA ASP A 23 -2.48 8.04 -24.02
C ASP A 23 -1.87 6.66 -23.73
N GLN A 24 -1.33 6.45 -22.53
CA GLN A 24 -0.66 5.20 -22.17
C GLN A 24 -1.14 4.66 -20.83
N VAL A 25 -1.12 3.33 -20.71
CA VAL A 25 -1.30 2.68 -19.41
C VAL A 25 0.02 2.81 -18.65
N ILE A 26 -0.06 3.08 -17.35
CA ILE A 26 1.14 3.24 -16.52
C ILE A 26 1.17 2.19 -15.43
N TYR A 27 2.28 1.47 -15.39
CA TYR A 27 2.61 0.57 -14.30
C TYR A 27 3.46 1.31 -13.27
N VAL A 28 2.90 1.52 -12.07
CA VAL A 28 3.54 2.30 -10.99
C VAL A 28 4.42 1.42 -10.07
N GLY A 29 4.84 0.25 -10.56
CA GLY A 29 5.59 -0.73 -9.77
C GLY A 29 4.72 -1.54 -8.81
N THR A 30 5.37 -2.51 -8.16
CA THR A 30 4.80 -3.30 -7.07
C THR A 30 5.03 -2.57 -5.75
N TRP A 31 3.95 -2.33 -5.01
CA TRP A 31 4.03 -1.67 -3.70
C TRP A 31 4.20 -2.71 -2.60
N ARG A 32 5.31 -2.60 -1.87
CA ARG A 32 5.65 -3.43 -0.71
C ARG A 32 5.46 -2.60 0.55
N PHE A 33 4.83 -3.21 1.54
CA PHE A 33 4.51 -2.58 2.82
C PHE A 33 5.09 -3.44 3.94
N GLY A 34 5.89 -2.81 4.80
CA GLY A 34 6.45 -3.42 6.00
C GLY A 34 6.06 -2.61 7.23
N VAL A 35 5.74 -3.32 8.31
CA VAL A 35 5.56 -2.71 9.64
C VAL A 35 6.67 -3.24 10.52
N ASP A 36 7.44 -2.34 11.14
CA ASP A 36 8.51 -2.76 12.05
C ASP A 36 7.94 -3.32 13.36
N SER A 37 8.64 -4.28 13.95
CA SER A 37 8.28 -4.89 15.23
C SER A 37 8.44 -3.87 16.36
N PRO A 38 7.53 -3.84 17.36
CA PRO A 38 7.42 -2.68 18.24
C PRO A 38 8.65 -2.52 19.13
N ARG A 39 9.42 -1.45 18.88
CA ARG A 39 10.41 -0.88 19.79
C ARG A 39 9.94 0.54 20.13
N TYR A 40 8.94 0.65 21.01
CA TYR A 40 8.33 1.90 21.47
C TYR A 40 7.54 2.72 20.43
N GLU A 41 7.96 2.76 19.17
CA GLU A 41 7.26 3.40 18.06
C GLU A 41 7.09 2.39 16.91
N ARG A 42 5.90 2.35 16.29
CA ARG A 42 5.64 1.51 15.12
C ARG A 42 5.90 2.35 13.86
N MET A 43 6.83 1.90 13.04
CA MET A 43 7.13 2.52 11.74
C MET A 43 6.54 1.68 10.63
N VAL A 44 5.99 2.35 9.62
CA VAL A 44 5.66 1.74 8.33
C VAL A 44 6.71 2.14 7.33
N VAL A 45 7.21 1.15 6.62
CA VAL A 45 8.06 1.30 5.43
C VAL A 45 7.23 0.95 4.22
N VAL A 46 7.14 1.87 3.27
CA VAL A 46 6.53 1.64 1.97
C VAL A 46 7.60 1.78 0.91
N SER A 47 7.67 0.81 0.01
CA SER A 47 8.55 0.86 -1.15
C SER A 47 7.82 0.42 -2.41
N ALA A 48 7.95 1.22 -3.47
CA ALA A 48 7.60 0.83 -4.81
C ALA A 48 8.84 0.17 -5.45
N VAL A 49 8.66 -1.01 -6.01
CA VAL A 49 9.73 -1.79 -6.65
C VAL A 49 9.33 -2.11 -8.08
N GLN A 50 10.27 -2.03 -9.00
CA GLN A 50 10.10 -2.50 -10.38
C GLN A 50 10.78 -3.86 -10.53
N GLU A 51 9.97 -4.90 -10.62
CA GLU A 51 10.43 -6.26 -10.96
C GLU A 51 9.78 -6.66 -12.28
N GLN A 52 10.60 -7.16 -13.20
CA GLN A 52 10.14 -7.50 -14.55
C GLN A 52 9.10 -8.62 -14.54
N GLU A 53 9.24 -9.59 -13.64
CA GLU A 53 8.28 -10.68 -13.48
C GLU A 53 6.91 -10.16 -13.04
N ASP A 54 6.89 -9.32 -12.01
CA ASP A 54 5.67 -8.66 -11.52
C ASP A 54 5.00 -7.82 -12.61
N HIS A 55 5.80 -7.08 -13.39
CA HIS A 55 5.29 -6.29 -14.52
C HIS A 55 4.59 -7.20 -15.55
N THR A 56 5.24 -8.27 -16.00
CA THR A 56 4.61 -9.20 -16.96
C THR A 56 3.37 -9.89 -16.41
N GLN A 57 3.34 -10.18 -15.11
CA GLN A 57 2.16 -10.75 -14.45
C GLN A 57 1.02 -9.73 -14.39
N ALA A 58 1.32 -8.47 -14.06
CA ALA A 58 0.36 -7.38 -14.02
C ALA A 58 -0.23 -7.11 -15.41
N GLU A 59 0.60 -7.07 -16.45
CA GLU A 59 0.19 -6.93 -17.85
C GLU A 59 -0.76 -8.07 -18.27
N ARG A 60 -0.39 -9.34 -18.01
CA ARG A 60 -1.28 -10.48 -18.31
C ARG A 60 -2.62 -10.38 -17.60
N ARG A 61 -2.63 -10.00 -16.31
CA ARG A 61 -3.87 -9.81 -15.54
C ARG A 61 -4.71 -8.65 -16.08
N LEU A 62 -4.06 -7.58 -16.51
CA LEU A 62 -4.71 -6.42 -17.11
C LEU A 62 -5.40 -6.81 -18.42
N MET A 63 -4.68 -7.48 -19.33
CA MET A 63 -5.23 -7.90 -20.64
C MET A 63 -6.33 -8.94 -20.51
N ALA A 64 -6.23 -9.86 -19.54
CA ALA A 64 -7.31 -10.80 -19.25
C ALA A 64 -8.60 -10.10 -18.76
N ARG A 65 -8.49 -8.95 -18.10
CA ARG A 65 -9.63 -8.21 -17.55
C ARG A 65 -10.16 -7.15 -18.51
N TYR A 66 -9.29 -6.55 -19.33
CA TYR A 66 -9.62 -5.46 -20.24
C TYR A 66 -8.98 -5.72 -21.62
N PRO A 67 -9.60 -6.57 -22.46
CA PRO A 67 -9.10 -6.86 -23.80
C PRO A 67 -8.99 -5.62 -24.69
N ASP A 68 -9.81 -4.59 -24.45
CA ASP A 68 -9.81 -3.33 -25.23
C ASP A 68 -8.52 -2.50 -25.04
N LEU A 69 -7.70 -2.84 -24.05
CA LEU A 69 -6.39 -2.21 -23.81
C LEU A 69 -5.25 -2.95 -24.53
N ASP A 70 -5.54 -4.06 -25.22
CA ASP A 70 -4.54 -4.84 -25.94
C ASP A 70 -3.85 -3.98 -27.03
N GLY A 71 -2.52 -4.10 -27.12
CA GLY A 71 -1.68 -3.29 -28.00
C GLY A 71 -1.39 -1.85 -27.56
N ARG A 72 -1.95 -1.35 -26.44
CA ARG A 72 -1.52 -0.05 -25.89
C ARG A 72 -0.17 -0.17 -25.18
N PRO A 73 0.77 0.79 -25.39
CA PRO A 73 2.04 0.77 -24.67
C PRO A 73 1.80 0.92 -23.16
N ILE A 74 2.38 0.02 -22.38
CA ILE A 74 2.43 0.11 -20.91
C ILE A 74 3.78 0.73 -20.54
N ALA A 75 3.76 1.94 -20.02
CA ALA A 75 4.96 2.61 -19.53
C ALA A 75 5.19 2.27 -18.06
N MET A 76 6.42 1.93 -17.69
CA MET A 76 6.80 1.76 -16.29
C MET A 76 7.28 3.09 -15.72
N VAL A 77 6.66 3.53 -14.62
CA VAL A 77 7.04 4.76 -13.92
C VAL A 77 7.13 4.46 -12.44
N LEU A 78 8.27 4.76 -11.82
CA LEU A 78 8.41 4.63 -10.38
C LEU A 78 8.03 5.95 -9.70
N PRO A 79 7.25 5.92 -8.61
CA PRO A 79 6.85 7.15 -7.95
C PRO A 79 8.01 7.72 -7.13
N ILE A 80 7.96 9.03 -6.87
CA ILE A 80 8.99 9.79 -6.16
C ILE A 80 8.37 10.37 -4.87
N PRO A 81 8.92 10.03 -3.68
CA PRO A 81 10.02 9.08 -3.47
C PRO A 81 9.59 7.62 -3.69
N ALA A 82 10.53 6.78 -4.11
CA ALA A 82 10.30 5.34 -4.36
C ALA A 82 10.17 4.54 -3.07
N SER A 83 10.80 5.00 -1.99
CA SER A 83 10.61 4.49 -0.64
C SER A 83 10.33 5.62 0.32
N ALA A 84 9.44 5.38 1.28
CA ALA A 84 9.11 6.33 2.31
C ALA A 84 8.81 5.59 3.61
N GLU A 85 9.20 6.21 4.72
CA GLU A 85 8.95 5.71 6.06
C GLU A 85 8.11 6.74 6.81
N SER A 86 7.14 6.25 7.57
CA SER A 86 6.26 7.11 8.35
C SER A 86 5.83 6.41 9.62
N ARG A 87 5.64 7.21 10.68
CA ARG A 87 5.19 6.72 11.97
C ARG A 87 3.72 6.33 11.87
N LEU A 88 3.39 5.13 12.32
CA LEU A 88 2.01 4.75 12.56
C LEU A 88 1.53 5.45 13.83
N TYR A 89 0.48 6.24 13.69
CA TYR A 89 -0.28 6.75 14.81
C TYR A 89 -1.53 5.90 15.02
N GLU A 90 -1.78 5.52 16.27
CA GLU A 90 -2.98 4.78 16.65
C GLU A 90 -4.18 5.72 16.48
N VAL A 91 -5.14 5.28 15.68
CA VAL A 91 -6.44 5.93 15.56
C VAL A 91 -7.34 5.27 16.58
N MET A 92 -7.38 5.85 17.78
CA MET A 92 -8.28 5.44 18.87
C MET A 92 -9.68 5.09 18.33
N PRO A 93 -10.30 3.99 18.77
CA PRO A 93 -11.55 3.56 18.17
C PRO A 93 -12.70 4.49 18.57
N TYR A 94 -13.41 4.99 17.55
CA TYR A 94 -14.83 5.29 17.67
C TYR A 94 -15.59 4.40 16.65
N PRO A 95 -16.64 3.67 17.06
CA PRO A 95 -17.36 3.80 18.31
C PRO A 95 -16.78 2.92 19.42
N ARG A 96 -16.86 3.44 20.65
CA ARG A 96 -16.60 2.68 21.89
C ARG A 96 -17.61 1.54 21.95
N TYR A 97 -17.23 0.31 21.60
CA TYR A 97 -18.03 -0.85 21.96
C TYR A 97 -18.08 -0.94 23.49
N PRO A 98 -19.27 -0.90 24.12
CA PRO A 98 -19.37 -1.06 25.55
C PRO A 98 -19.12 -2.53 25.92
N ARG A 99 -18.10 -2.76 26.75
CA ARG A 99 -18.03 -3.82 27.76
C ARG A 99 -17.86 -5.30 27.35
N THR A 100 -17.46 -5.66 26.13
CA THR A 100 -17.24 -7.11 25.81
C THR A 100 -15.80 -7.59 25.85
N PHE A 101 -14.78 -6.74 25.78
CA PHE A 101 -13.39 -7.15 26.07
C PHE A 101 -13.10 -7.10 27.58
N ARG A 102 -13.76 -7.99 28.34
CA ARG A 102 -13.36 -8.31 29.71
C ARG A 102 -12.18 -9.30 29.64
N ARG A 103 -11.02 -8.82 30.10
CA ARG A 103 -9.95 -9.56 30.81
C ARG A 103 -9.69 -11.00 30.35
N HIS A 104 -8.57 -11.18 29.65
CA HIS A 104 -7.67 -12.28 29.98
C HIS A 104 -6.38 -11.68 30.54
N CYS A 105 -6.34 -11.55 31.86
CA CYS A 105 -5.08 -11.60 32.58
C CYS A 105 -4.79 -13.09 32.79
N TRP A 106 -3.77 -13.61 32.12
CA TRP A 106 -2.93 -14.72 32.57
C TRP A 106 -1.55 -14.51 31.95
#